data_AF-A0A8H8ST47-F1
#
_entry.id   AF-A0A8H8ST47-F1
#
_cell.length_a   1.000
_cell.length_b   1.000
_cell.length_c   1.000
_cell.angle_alpha   90.00
_cell.angle_beta   90.00
_cell.angle_gamma   90.00
#
_symmetry.space_group_name_H-M   'P 1'
#
loop_
_entity.id
_entity.type
_entity.pdbx_description
1 polymer ?
#
loop_
_entity_poly.entity_id
_entity_poly.type
_entity_poly.pdbx_seq_one_letter_code
_entity_poly.pdbx_strand_id
1 'polypeptide(L)'
;MNLKDGQPKKWGQIYLEKLLNGDDEPTLGYWDTFEAAFLCNWNDPAAAQIAEQHVHKLKQVKSASDYASEFRIIVSKIEWSDPALIASFCQGLKTEVRSKLIEYTLHKNITALDKFIPTA
;
A
#
# COMPACT_ATOMS: atom_id res chain seq x y z
N MET A 1 -0.78 -4.13 12.44
CA MET A 1 -1.45 -5.19 13.22
C MET A 1 -0.42 -6.24 13.61
N ASN A 2 -0.52 -6.90 14.77
CA ASN A 2 0.32 -8.06 15.10
C ASN A 2 -0.53 -9.18 15.71
N LEU A 3 -0.03 -10.43 15.66
CA LEU A 3 -0.72 -11.62 16.19
C LEU A 3 -0.65 -11.76 17.72
N LYS A 4 -0.01 -10.81 18.42
CA LYS A 4 0.34 -10.98 19.84
C LYS A 4 -0.79 -10.59 20.78
N ASP A 5 -1.70 -9.71 20.33
CA ASP A 5 -2.76 -9.14 21.14
C ASP A 5 -4.09 -8.96 20.38
N GLY A 6 -5.20 -8.81 21.12
CA GLY A 6 -6.50 -8.43 20.55
C GLY A 6 -7.23 -9.52 19.76
N GLN A 7 -8.04 -9.10 18.78
CA GLN A 7 -8.82 -10.02 17.92
C GLN A 7 -7.95 -10.95 17.04
N PRO A 8 -6.80 -10.52 16.47
CA PRO A 8 -5.91 -11.41 15.73
C PRO A 8 -5.41 -12.61 16.56
N LYS A 9 -5.12 -12.39 17.84
CA LYS A 9 -4.72 -13.48 18.76
C LYS A 9 -5.83 -14.50 18.95
N LYS A 10 -7.07 -14.05 19.19
CA LYS A 10 -8.22 -14.93 19.37
C LYS A 10 -8.51 -15.75 18.12
N TRP A 11 -8.42 -15.12 16.95
CA TRP A 11 -8.56 -15.82 15.68
C TRP A 11 -7.49 -16.88 15.50
N GLY A 12 -6.20 -16.54 15.68
CA GLY A 12 -5.12 -17.52 15.59
C GLY A 12 -5.29 -18.68 16.58
N GLN A 13 -5.80 -18.40 17.78
CA GLN A 13 -6.07 -19.40 18.80
C GLN A 13 -7.14 -20.43 18.38
N ILE A 14 -8.19 -20.01 17.65
CA ILE A 14 -9.22 -20.94 17.13
C ILE A 14 -8.59 -21.98 16.21
N TYR A 15 -7.71 -21.56 15.30
CA TYR A 15 -7.06 -22.47 14.36
C TYR A 15 -6.05 -23.39 15.07
N LEU A 16 -5.34 -22.89 16.08
CA LEU A 16 -4.44 -23.71 16.92
C LEU A 16 -5.21 -24.76 17.72
N GLU A 17 -6.38 -24.42 18.27
CA GLU A 17 -7.23 -25.36 19.01
C GLU A 17 -7.77 -26.47 18.10
N LYS A 18 -8.21 -26.14 16.88
CA LYS A 18 -8.61 -27.14 15.88
C LYS A 18 -7.48 -28.08 15.50
N LEU A 19 -6.28 -27.56 15.27
CA LEU A 19 -5.10 -28.36 14.98
C LEU A 19 -4.78 -29.33 16.13
N LEU A 20 -4.88 -28.86 17.39
CA LEU A 20 -4.66 -29.67 18.59
C LEU A 20 -5.74 -30.75 18.78
N ASN A 21 -6.97 -30.50 18.32
CA ASN A 21 -8.07 -31.45 18.37
C ASN A 21 -8.02 -32.51 17.24
N GLY A 22 -7.07 -32.40 16.31
CA GLY A 22 -6.90 -33.33 15.19
C GLY A 22 -7.85 -33.06 14.01
N ASP A 23 -8.46 -31.87 13.96
CA ASP A 23 -9.24 -31.44 12.81
C ASP A 23 -8.31 -31.13 11.62
N ASP A 24 -8.72 -31.53 10.42
CA ASP A 24 -8.02 -31.16 9.18
C ASP A 24 -8.29 -29.68 8.89
N GLU A 25 -7.34 -28.82 9.28
CA GLU A 25 -7.43 -27.37 9.15
C GLU A 25 -6.37 -26.87 8.14
N PRO A 26 -6.70 -26.84 6.83
CA PRO A 26 -5.75 -26.51 5.76
C PRO A 26 -5.20 -25.09 5.86
N THR A 27 -5.87 -24.23 6.62
CA THR A 27 -5.51 -22.84 6.86
C THR A 27 -4.17 -22.67 7.57
N LEU A 28 -3.72 -23.68 8.34
CA LEU A 28 -2.38 -23.70 8.96
C LEU A 28 -1.38 -24.63 8.25
N GLY A 29 -1.81 -25.32 7.19
CA GLY A 29 -0.99 -26.32 6.50
C GLY A 29 0.15 -25.70 5.66
N TYR A 30 -0.05 -24.50 5.14
CA TYR A 30 0.92 -23.78 4.30
C TYR A 30 0.89 -22.28 4.60
N TRP A 31 2.05 -21.63 4.42
CA TRP A 31 2.19 -20.20 4.63
C TRP A 31 1.21 -19.38 3.78
N ASP A 32 1.08 -19.70 2.49
CA ASP A 32 0.22 -18.95 1.57
C ASP A 32 -1.26 -19.01 1.98
N THR A 33 -1.74 -20.18 2.45
CA THR A 33 -3.12 -20.36 2.92
C THR A 33 -3.38 -19.58 4.21
N PHE A 34 -2.40 -19.60 5.12
CA PHE A 34 -2.46 -18.84 6.36
C PHE A 34 -2.49 -17.34 6.08
N GLU A 35 -1.58 -16.85 5.25
CA GLU A 35 -1.47 -15.45 4.86
C GLU A 35 -2.74 -14.97 4.16
N ALA A 36 -3.29 -15.75 3.22
CA ALA A 36 -4.55 -15.42 2.56
C ALA A 36 -5.73 -15.34 3.55
N ALA A 37 -5.86 -16.28 4.48
CA ALA A 37 -6.95 -16.26 5.46
C ALA A 37 -6.79 -15.12 6.48
N PHE A 38 -5.56 -14.85 6.90
CA PHE A 38 -5.25 -13.74 7.80
C PHE A 38 -5.53 -12.39 7.13
N LEU A 39 -5.06 -12.20 5.91
CA LEU A 39 -5.34 -11.00 5.12
C LEU A 39 -6.82 -10.89 4.77
N CYS A 40 -7.55 -11.96 4.48
CA CYS A 40 -9.00 -11.89 4.26
C CYS A 40 -9.76 -11.32 5.48
N ASN A 41 -9.28 -11.63 6.68
CA ASN A 41 -9.95 -11.27 7.92
C ASN A 41 -9.58 -9.85 8.42
N TRP A 42 -8.50 -9.24 7.89
CA TRP A 42 -8.01 -7.92 8.33
C TRP A 42 -7.60 -6.93 7.23
N ASN A 43 -7.43 -7.39 6.00
CA ASN A 43 -7.35 -6.51 4.85
C ASN A 43 -8.78 -6.10 4.51
N ASP A 44 -9.00 -4.81 4.30
CA ASP A 44 -10.27 -4.29 3.83
C ASP A 44 -10.14 -4.04 2.31
N PRO A 45 -10.66 -4.95 1.46
CA PRO A 45 -10.58 -4.78 0.01
C PRO A 45 -11.28 -3.49 -0.45
N ALA A 46 -12.29 -3.04 0.30
CA ALA A 46 -12.97 -1.78 0.06
C ALA A 46 -12.03 -0.60 0.38
N ALA A 47 -11.25 -0.66 1.46
CA ALA A 47 -10.26 0.37 1.76
C ALA A 47 -9.16 0.48 0.69
N ALA A 48 -8.68 -0.65 0.17
CA ALA A 48 -7.73 -0.66 -0.95
C ALA A 48 -8.36 -0.06 -2.21
N GLN A 49 -9.57 -0.48 -2.61
CA GLN A 49 -10.27 0.12 -3.76
C GLN A 49 -10.54 1.61 -3.58
N ILE A 50 -10.94 2.05 -2.39
CA ILE A 50 -11.15 3.48 -2.08
C ILE A 50 -9.83 4.24 -2.21
N ALA A 51 -8.73 3.68 -1.72
CA ALA A 51 -7.41 4.28 -1.86
C ALA A 51 -6.98 4.38 -3.33
N GLU A 52 -7.17 3.33 -4.13
CA GLU A 52 -6.92 3.36 -5.58
C GLU A 52 -7.74 4.45 -6.28
N GLN A 53 -9.04 4.54 -5.99
CA GLN A 53 -9.90 5.60 -6.53
C GLN A 53 -9.44 6.99 -6.10
N HIS A 54 -8.98 7.15 -4.85
CA HIS A 54 -8.44 8.40 -4.34
C HIS A 54 -7.15 8.80 -5.05
N VAL A 55 -6.23 7.86 -5.28
CA VAL A 55 -4.99 8.11 -6.05
C VAL A 55 -5.32 8.67 -7.44
N HIS A 56 -6.26 8.07 -8.16
CA HIS A 56 -6.64 8.52 -9.50
C HIS A 56 -7.28 9.92 -9.52
N LYS A 57 -8.02 10.26 -8.46
CA LYS A 57 -8.67 11.56 -8.31
C LYS A 57 -7.75 12.63 -7.72
N LEU A 58 -6.64 12.24 -7.09
CA LEU A 58 -5.73 13.16 -6.43
C LEU A 58 -5.05 14.07 -7.45
N LYS A 59 -5.26 15.38 -7.30
CA LYS A 59 -4.61 16.42 -8.08
C LYS A 59 -3.89 17.39 -7.16
N GLN A 60 -2.74 17.89 -7.61
CA GLN A 60 -2.02 18.95 -6.92
C GLN A 60 -2.84 20.25 -7.00
N VAL A 61 -3.55 20.58 -5.91
CA VAL A 61 -4.27 21.86 -5.79
C VAL A 61 -3.39 22.91 -5.12
N LYS A 62 -2.72 22.54 -4.03
CA LYS A 62 -1.87 23.39 -3.19
C LYS A 62 -0.39 23.29 -3.60
N SER A 63 0.51 23.20 -2.61
CA SER A 63 1.94 23.00 -2.82
C SER A 63 2.24 21.58 -3.30
N ALA A 64 3.42 21.38 -3.90
CA ALA A 64 3.86 20.05 -4.32
C ALA A 64 4.16 19.13 -3.13
N SER A 65 4.61 19.68 -2.00
CA SER A 65 4.88 18.94 -0.77
C SER A 65 3.61 18.44 -0.09
N ASP A 66 2.54 19.23 -0.09
CA ASP A 66 1.24 18.80 0.45
C ASP A 66 0.70 17.64 -0.39
N TYR A 67 0.72 17.80 -1.72
CA TYR A 67 0.32 16.75 -2.65
C TYR A 67 1.13 15.46 -2.45
N ALA A 68 2.45 15.57 -2.32
CA ALA A 68 3.32 14.41 -2.09
C ALA A 68 3.03 13.70 -0.76
N SER A 69 2.71 14.44 0.28
CA SER A 69 2.34 13.87 1.58
C SER A 69 1.00 13.15 1.52
N GLU A 70 0.00 13.77 0.89
CA GLU A 70 -1.32 13.14 0.68
C GLU A 70 -1.19 11.88 -0.18
N PHE A 71 -0.43 11.95 -1.28
CA PHE A 71 -0.17 10.80 -2.15
C PHE A 71 0.46 9.65 -1.37
N ARG A 72 1.51 9.91 -0.58
CA ARG A 72 2.18 8.89 0.26
C ARG A 72 1.23 8.20 1.24
N ILE A 73 0.35 8.95 1.90
CA ILE A 73 -0.63 8.40 2.83
C ILE A 73 -1.57 7.44 2.11
N ILE A 74 -2.03 7.80 0.91
CA ILE A 74 -2.96 6.96 0.16
C ILE A 74 -2.25 5.71 -0.38
N VAL A 75 -1.05 5.87 -0.96
CA VAL A 75 -0.32 4.74 -1.56
C VAL A 75 0.20 3.74 -0.53
N SER A 76 0.35 4.14 0.74
CA SER A 76 0.67 3.21 1.84
C SER A 76 -0.38 2.11 2.08
N LYS A 77 -1.56 2.24 1.47
CA LYS A 77 -2.69 1.32 1.60
C LYS A 77 -2.91 0.43 0.37
N ILE A 78 -2.06 0.55 -0.65
CA ILE A 78 -2.18 -0.18 -1.92
C ILE A 78 -0.84 -0.78 -2.33
N GLU A 79 -0.87 -1.97 -2.89
CA GLU A 79 0.34 -2.70 -3.31
C GLU A 79 0.60 -2.54 -4.81
N TRP A 80 0.81 -1.29 -5.24
CA TRP A 80 1.17 -1.00 -6.63
C TRP A 80 2.68 -1.03 -6.85
N SER A 81 3.08 -1.43 -8.05
CA SER A 81 4.48 -1.36 -8.48
C SER A 81 4.99 0.08 -8.56
N ASP A 82 6.29 0.29 -8.31
CA ASP A 82 6.93 1.61 -8.40
C ASP A 82 6.66 2.34 -9.73
N PRO A 83 6.70 1.69 -10.92
CA PRO A 83 6.35 2.37 -12.17
C PRO A 83 4.92 2.91 -12.20
N ALA A 84 3.96 2.15 -11.64
CA ALA A 84 2.56 2.58 -11.57
C ALA A 84 2.39 3.76 -10.61
N LEU A 85 3.07 3.72 -9.47
CA LEU A 85 3.09 4.82 -8.50
C LEU A 85 3.70 6.11 -9.11
N ILE A 86 4.84 6.00 -9.80
CA ILE A 86 5.49 7.14 -10.46
C ILE A 86 4.60 7.74 -11.55
N ALA A 87 3.98 6.89 -12.39
CA ALA A 87 3.09 7.35 -13.45
C ALA A 87 1.88 8.10 -12.88
N SER A 88 1.25 7.54 -11.85
CA SER A 88 0.10 8.15 -11.19
C SER A 88 0.46 9.47 -10.48
N PHE A 89 1.59 9.49 -9.76
CA PHE A 89 2.13 10.70 -9.14
C PHE A 89 2.34 11.82 -10.17
N CYS A 90 2.99 11.52 -11.29
CA CYS A 90 3.20 12.48 -12.36
C CYS A 90 1.89 12.99 -12.99
N GLN A 91 0.86 12.14 -13.07
CA GLN A 91 -0.46 12.52 -13.62
C GLN A 91 -1.25 13.45 -12.69
N GLY A 92 -0.98 13.42 -11.38
CA GLY A 92 -1.62 14.29 -10.41
C GLY A 92 -0.98 15.67 -10.27
N LEU A 93 0.28 15.83 -10.66
CA LEU A 93 1.01 17.10 -10.59
C LEU A 93 0.47 18.17 -11.56
N LYS A 94 0.63 19.44 -11.18
CA LYS A 94 0.44 20.58 -12.10
C LYS A 94 1.44 20.50 -13.24
N THR A 95 1.04 20.91 -14.45
CA THR A 95 1.86 20.82 -15.67
C THR A 95 3.26 21.44 -15.50
N GLU A 96 3.34 22.60 -14.84
CA GLU A 96 4.63 23.29 -14.61
C GLU A 96 5.55 22.49 -13.69
N VAL A 97 5.01 21.92 -12.61
CA VAL A 97 5.77 21.12 -11.64
C VAL A 97 6.20 19.80 -12.28
N ARG A 98 5.30 19.16 -13.03
CA ARG A 98 5.60 17.94 -13.79
C ARG A 98 6.71 18.18 -14.81
N SER A 99 6.68 19.30 -15.52
CA SER A 99 7.69 19.63 -16.54
C SER A 99 9.06 19.82 -15.92
N LYS A 100 9.15 20.59 -14.83
CA LYS A 100 10.41 20.76 -14.05
C LYS A 100 10.91 19.44 -13.48
N LEU A 101 10.00 18.56 -13.06
CA LEU A 101 10.35 17.26 -12.52
C LEU A 101 10.95 16.35 -13.59
N ILE A 102 10.35 16.31 -14.79
CA ILE A 102 10.87 15.57 -15.95
C ILE A 102 12.23 16.11 -16.36
N GLU A 103 12.39 17.42 -16.42
CA GLU A 103 13.67 18.06 -16.72
C GLU A 103 14.74 17.65 -15.71
N TYR A 104 14.42 17.69 -14.41
CA TYR A 104 15.33 17.30 -13.34
C TYR A 104 15.71 15.81 -13.39
N THR A 105 14.76 14.91 -13.67
CA THR A 105 15.02 13.46 -13.70
C THR A 105 15.74 13.01 -14.95
N LEU A 106 15.49 13.65 -16.10
CA LEU A 106 16.25 13.45 -17.33
C LEU A 106 17.75 13.75 -17.10
N HIS A 107 18.06 14.81 -16.36
CA HIS A 107 19.43 15.19 -16.04
C HIS A 107 20.09 14.31 -14.96
N LYS A 108 19.30 13.56 -14.17
CA LYS A 108 19.83 12.80 -13.02
C LYS A 108 19.64 11.27 -13.09
N ASN A 109 19.05 10.72 -14.16
CA ASN A 109 18.78 9.27 -14.31
C ASN A 109 18.11 8.66 -13.07
N ILE A 110 17.07 9.32 -12.55
CA ILE A 110 16.36 8.89 -11.34
C ILE A 110 15.23 7.93 -11.73
N THR A 111 15.32 6.67 -11.30
CA THR A 111 14.37 5.59 -11.61
C THR A 111 13.53 5.09 -10.42
N ALA A 112 13.75 5.61 -9.21
CA ALA A 112 13.08 5.12 -7.99
C ALA A 112 12.29 6.23 -7.28
N LEU A 113 11.09 5.92 -6.80
CA LEU A 113 10.13 6.87 -6.20
C LEU A 113 10.64 7.51 -4.91
N ASP A 114 11.46 6.81 -4.12
CA ASP A 114 12.09 7.34 -2.89
C ASP A 114 13.02 8.54 -3.19
N LYS A 115 13.59 8.60 -4.39
CA LYS A 115 14.41 9.72 -4.84
C LYS A 115 13.59 10.91 -5.34
N PHE A 116 12.32 10.73 -5.67
CA PHE A 116 11.41 11.80 -6.11
C PHE A 116 10.86 12.62 -4.95
N ILE A 117 10.70 11.97 -3.79
CA ILE A 117 10.18 12.61 -2.60
C ILE A 117 11.16 12.24 -1.49
N PRO A 118 12.10 13.12 -1.11
CA PRO A 118 12.99 12.85 0.01
C PRO A 118 12.17 12.73 1.30
N THR A 119 12.56 11.83 2.19
CA THR A 119 12.08 11.83 3.57
C THR A 119 12.67 13.06 4.25
N ALA A 120 11.82 13.89 4.86
CA ALA A 120 12.25 15.02 5.67
C ALA A 120 12.89 14.51 6.98
#